data_AF-A0A8T2NZG4-F1
#
_entry.id   AF-A0A8T2NZG4-F1
#
_cell.length_a   1.000
_cell.length_b   1.000
_cell.length_c   1.000
_cell.angle_alpha   90.00
_cell.angle_beta   90.00
_cell.angle_gamma   90.00
#
_symmetry.space_group_name_H-M   'P 1'
#
loop_
_entity.id
_entity.type
_entity.pdbx_description
1 polymer ?
#
loop_
_entity_poly.entity_id
_entity_poly.type
_entity_poly.pdbx_seq_one_letter_code
_entity_poly.pdbx_strand_id
1 'polypeptide(L)'
;MAAFFKRMGLLFVAWLSLFLGTTEAVDRGNFKTCDQSAFCKRQRAMKPGQSAYRALLDTLELSDSRLTLQLINDNNKVRLLLELYRLQGNMTRVKINELKPLKPRYEVPDVLIADPPTEPLSVVSQDENGVVLSLGVETRRLIVSARPFRLDIMEGPQVLLSLNSRGLLAFEHLRLRKDTLSNKISSTVGSIWDKIKNVFSR
;
A
#
# COMPACT_ATOMS: atom_id res chain seq x y z
N MET A 1 -54.08 -29.07 33.76
CA MET A 1 -53.08 -28.29 34.55
C MET A 1 -51.63 -28.68 34.23
N ALA A 2 -51.20 -29.95 34.34
CA ALA A 2 -49.79 -30.35 34.17
C ALA A 2 -49.13 -29.98 32.82
N ALA A 3 -49.87 -30.06 31.70
CA ALA A 3 -49.35 -29.70 30.37
C ALA A 3 -49.11 -28.18 30.20
N PHE A 4 -49.90 -27.35 30.91
CA PHE A 4 -49.75 -25.90 30.91
C PHE A 4 -48.48 -25.47 31.66
N PHE A 5 -48.22 -26.08 32.83
CA PHE A 5 -46.99 -25.85 33.60
C PHE A 5 -45.73 -26.32 32.85
N LYS A 6 -45.78 -27.44 32.11
CA LYS A 6 -44.66 -27.88 31.26
C LYS A 6 -44.34 -26.91 30.11
N ARG A 7 -45.37 -26.40 29.41
CA ARG A 7 -45.20 -25.39 28.35
C ARG A 7 -44.62 -24.08 28.90
N MET A 8 -45.10 -23.64 30.07
CA MET A 8 -44.59 -22.43 30.73
C MET A 8 -43.13 -22.57 31.15
N GLY A 9 -42.74 -23.74 31.67
CA GLY A 9 -41.36 -24.05 32.03
C GLY A 9 -40.40 -24.07 30.81
N LEU A 10 -40.84 -24.65 29.69
CA LEU A 10 -40.08 -24.65 28.43
C LEU A 10 -39.88 -23.23 27.87
N LEU A 11 -40.92 -22.39 27.92
CA LEU A 11 -40.83 -20.98 27.52
C LEU A 11 -39.87 -20.20 28.43
N PHE A 12 -39.91 -20.44 29.73
CA PHE A 12 -39.00 -19.81 30.68
C PHE A 12 -37.54 -20.20 30.47
N VAL A 13 -37.26 -21.49 30.21
CA VAL A 13 -35.91 -21.97 29.90
C VAL A 13 -35.40 -21.42 28.55
N ALA A 14 -36.27 -21.34 27.55
CA ALA A 14 -35.95 -20.72 26.25
C ALA A 14 -35.67 -19.22 26.39
N TRP A 15 -36.41 -18.54 27.27
CA TRP A 15 -36.20 -17.12 27.57
C TRP A 15 -34.87 -16.93 28.31
N LEU A 16 -34.60 -17.72 29.35
CA LEU A 16 -33.36 -17.65 30.14
C LEU A 16 -32.11 -17.94 29.29
N SER A 17 -32.17 -18.90 28.36
CA SER A 17 -31.07 -19.17 27.42
C SER A 17 -30.85 -18.05 26.41
N LEU A 18 -31.89 -17.30 26.03
CA LEU A 18 -31.76 -16.11 25.18
C LEU A 18 -31.05 -14.95 25.91
N PHE A 19 -31.31 -14.76 27.21
CA PHE A 19 -30.65 -13.71 28.02
C PHE A 19 -29.23 -14.06 28.43
N LEU A 20 -28.90 -15.35 28.56
CA LEU A 20 -27.54 -15.80 28.86
C LEU A 20 -26.60 -15.82 27.64
N GLY A 21 -27.13 -15.60 26.43
CA GLY A 21 -26.38 -15.63 25.17
C GLY A 21 -25.65 -14.33 24.80
N THR A 22 -25.85 -13.23 25.52
CA THR A 22 -25.21 -11.93 25.22
C THR A 22 -24.12 -11.64 26.24
N THR A 23 -22.99 -12.34 26.15
CA THR A 23 -21.77 -11.95 26.86
C THR A 23 -20.90 -11.10 25.94
N GLU A 24 -20.75 -9.82 26.29
CA GLU A 24 -19.77 -8.94 25.63
C GLU A 24 -18.41 -9.18 26.29
N ALA A 25 -17.49 -9.84 25.58
CA ALA A 25 -16.14 -10.11 26.09
C ALA A 25 -15.29 -8.82 26.24
N VAL A 26 -15.60 -7.79 25.45
CA VAL A 26 -14.92 -6.49 25.44
C VAL A 26 -15.88 -5.38 25.04
N ASP A 27 -15.63 -4.16 25.54
CA ASP A 27 -16.32 -2.96 25.04
C ASP A 27 -15.71 -2.53 23.70
N ARG A 28 -16.43 -2.82 22.60
CA ARG A 28 -16.04 -2.46 21.23
C ARG A 28 -15.96 -0.95 20.99
N GLY A 29 -16.61 -0.12 21.82
CA GLY A 29 -16.58 1.34 21.70
C GLY A 29 -15.18 1.94 21.89
N ASN A 30 -14.30 1.24 22.59
CA ASN A 30 -12.93 1.66 22.85
C ASN A 30 -11.96 1.38 21.68
N PHE A 31 -12.38 0.59 20.68
CA PHE A 31 -11.53 0.17 19.58
C PHE A 31 -12.03 0.78 18.26
N LYS A 32 -11.15 1.49 17.56
CA LYS A 32 -11.49 2.08 16.27
C LYS A 32 -11.85 0.98 15.26
N THR A 33 -13.04 1.07 14.69
CA THR A 33 -13.37 0.34 13.46
C THR A 33 -12.59 0.93 12.28
N CYS A 34 -12.55 0.21 11.15
CA CYS A 34 -11.88 0.72 9.95
C CYS A 34 -12.47 2.08 9.49
N ASP A 35 -13.79 2.28 9.62
CA ASP A 35 -14.44 3.53 9.24
C ASP A 35 -14.11 4.71 10.15
N GLN A 36 -13.74 4.43 11.41
CA GLN A 36 -13.24 5.43 12.36
C GLN A 36 -11.74 5.72 12.19
N SER A 37 -11.02 4.89 11.41
CA SER A 37 -9.62 5.10 11.06
C SER A 37 -9.50 5.69 9.65
N ALA A 38 -9.15 6.97 9.56
CA ALA A 38 -9.18 7.70 8.29
C ALA A 38 -8.35 7.06 7.17
N PHE A 39 -7.15 6.52 7.48
CA PHE A 39 -6.34 5.84 6.46
C PHE A 39 -6.97 4.52 6.03
N CYS A 40 -7.52 3.74 6.97
CA CYS A 40 -8.17 2.46 6.69
C CYS A 40 -9.39 2.68 5.79
N LYS A 41 -10.24 3.66 6.13
CA LYS A 41 -11.39 4.06 5.33
C LYS A 41 -11.01 4.45 3.90
N ARG A 42 -9.98 5.29 3.72
CA ARG A 42 -9.50 5.69 2.38
C ARG A 42 -8.96 4.52 1.57
N GLN A 43 -8.15 3.65 2.19
CA GLN A 43 -7.56 2.48 1.54
C GLN A 43 -8.63 1.44 1.16
N ARG A 44 -9.62 1.20 2.03
CA ARG A 44 -10.74 0.28 1.73
C ARG A 44 -11.71 0.81 0.68
N ALA A 45 -11.84 2.13 0.54
CA ALA A 45 -12.73 2.73 -0.46
C ALA A 45 -12.21 2.56 -1.91
N MET A 46 -10.96 2.12 -2.09
CA MET A 46 -10.39 1.89 -3.41
C MET A 46 -11.08 0.73 -4.13
N LYS A 47 -11.35 0.93 -5.43
CA LYS A 47 -11.97 -0.08 -6.28
C LYS A 47 -10.90 -0.89 -7.00
N PRO A 48 -11.07 -2.23 -7.12
CA PRO A 48 -10.19 -3.05 -7.94
C PRO A 48 -10.11 -2.58 -9.40
N GLY A 49 -8.98 -2.85 -10.06
CA GLY A 49 -8.75 -2.57 -11.49
C GLY A 49 -8.31 -1.14 -11.81
N GLN A 50 -8.17 -0.26 -10.81
CA GLN A 50 -7.87 1.17 -11.01
C GLN A 50 -6.43 1.55 -10.65
N SER A 51 -5.46 0.67 -10.87
CA SER A 51 -4.07 1.02 -10.52
C SER A 51 -3.54 2.12 -11.42
N ALA A 52 -3.24 3.27 -10.82
CA ALA A 52 -2.60 4.39 -11.52
C ALA A 52 -1.08 4.23 -11.62
N TYR A 53 -0.49 3.17 -11.07
CA TYR A 53 0.95 2.99 -11.04
C TYR A 53 1.45 2.34 -12.33
N ARG A 54 2.51 2.91 -12.89
CA ARG A 54 3.24 2.36 -14.04
C ARG A 54 4.72 2.27 -13.72
N ALA A 55 5.38 1.20 -14.14
CA ALA A 55 6.83 1.08 -14.04
C ALA A 55 7.53 1.76 -15.22
N LEU A 56 8.66 2.43 -14.93
CA LEU A 56 9.49 3.12 -15.91
C LEU A 56 10.71 2.24 -16.23
N LEU A 57 10.56 1.32 -17.19
CA LEU A 57 11.56 0.29 -17.52
C LEU A 57 12.92 0.85 -17.99
N ASP A 58 12.93 2.10 -18.48
CA ASP A 58 14.12 2.87 -18.84
C ASP A 58 14.96 3.30 -17.62
N THR A 59 14.40 3.22 -16.41
CA THR A 59 15.08 3.55 -15.15
C THR A 59 15.58 2.32 -14.39
N LEU A 60 15.60 1.16 -15.04
CA LEU A 60 16.03 -0.09 -14.44
C LEU A 60 17.54 -0.06 -14.20
N GLU A 61 17.95 -0.28 -12.96
CA GLU A 61 19.36 -0.47 -12.60
C GLU A 61 19.52 -1.80 -11.88
N LEU A 62 20.48 -2.60 -12.32
CA LEU A 62 20.82 -3.88 -11.70
C LEU A 62 22.17 -3.73 -11.00
N SER A 63 22.22 -4.08 -9.72
CA SER A 63 23.45 -4.25 -8.94
C SER A 63 23.62 -5.71 -8.50
N ASP A 64 24.76 -6.02 -7.91
CA ASP A 64 25.05 -7.38 -7.40
C ASP A 64 24.04 -7.86 -6.34
N SER A 65 23.37 -6.93 -5.66
CA SER A 65 22.49 -7.20 -4.51
C SER A 65 21.01 -6.95 -4.77
N ARG A 66 20.66 -6.11 -5.75
CA ARG A 66 19.26 -5.70 -6.00
C ARG A 66 19.04 -5.20 -7.41
N LEU A 67 17.78 -5.18 -7.80
CA LEU A 67 17.29 -4.40 -8.93
C LEU A 67 16.50 -3.20 -8.41
N THR A 68 16.71 -2.04 -9.01
CA THR A 68 15.92 -0.83 -8.75
C THR A 68 15.17 -0.42 -10.01
N LEU A 69 14.00 0.19 -9.81
CA LEU A 69 13.11 0.63 -10.88
C LEU A 69 12.22 1.76 -10.37
N GLN A 70 12.01 2.82 -11.16
CA GLN A 70 11.07 3.87 -10.76
C GLN A 70 9.63 3.47 -11.10
N LEU A 71 8.71 3.76 -10.18
CA LEU A 71 7.27 3.71 -10.44
C LEU A 71 6.73 5.14 -10.51
N ILE A 72 5.82 5.43 -11.43
CA ILE A 72 5.10 6.69 -11.49
C ILE A 72 3.62 6.45 -11.28
N ASN A 73 2.98 7.33 -10.51
CA ASN A 73 1.52 7.38 -10.44
C ASN A 73 0.99 8.33 -11.53
N ASP A 74 0.22 7.80 -12.48
CA ASP A 74 -0.29 8.56 -13.63
C ASP A 74 -1.24 9.70 -13.22
N ASN A 75 -1.89 9.62 -12.06
CA ASN A 75 -2.85 10.64 -11.61
C ASN A 75 -2.17 11.85 -10.96
N ASN A 76 -1.17 11.63 -10.11
CA ASN A 76 -0.52 12.70 -9.34
C ASN A 76 0.95 12.94 -9.70
N LYS A 77 1.50 12.15 -10.63
CA LYS A 77 2.87 12.22 -11.15
C LYS A 77 3.98 12.01 -10.11
N VAL A 78 3.64 11.54 -8.90
CA VAL A 78 4.63 11.19 -7.88
C VAL A 78 5.41 9.97 -8.33
N ARG A 79 6.74 10.06 -8.16
CA ARG A 79 7.68 8.98 -8.42
C ARG A 79 8.04 8.24 -7.14
N LEU A 80 7.99 6.92 -7.21
CA LEU A 80 8.42 5.99 -6.17
C LEU A 80 9.64 5.23 -6.69
N LEU A 81 10.43 4.69 -5.76
CA LEU A 81 11.49 3.74 -6.03
C LEU A 81 11.02 2.35 -5.61
N LEU A 82 11.02 1.43 -6.57
CA LEU A 82 10.90 -0.01 -6.31
C LEU A 82 12.31 -0.59 -6.18
N GLU A 83 12.52 -1.37 -5.14
CA GLU A 83 13.73 -2.16 -4.92
C GLU A 83 13.31 -3.63 -4.79
N LEU A 84 13.93 -4.48 -5.61
CA LEU A 84 13.73 -5.93 -5.62
C LEU A 84 15.03 -6.60 -5.20
N TYR A 85 14.95 -7.47 -4.20
CA TYR A 85 16.08 -8.26 -3.73
C TYR A 85 15.74 -9.74 -3.85
N ARG A 86 16.69 -10.51 -4.38
CA ARG A 86 16.72 -11.95 -4.19
C ARG A 86 17.55 -12.23 -2.95
N LEU A 87 16.99 -12.98 -2.02
CA LEU A 87 17.61 -13.31 -0.73
C LEU A 87 17.84 -14.82 -0.66
N GLN A 88 18.83 -15.22 0.14
CA GLN A 88 19.04 -16.63 0.47
C GLN A 88 17.78 -17.26 1.08
N GLY A 89 17.60 -18.56 0.87
CA GLY A 89 16.44 -19.29 1.38
C GLY A 89 15.17 -19.11 0.55
N ASN A 90 15.30 -18.88 -0.76
CA ASN A 90 14.17 -18.74 -1.71
C ASN A 90 13.24 -17.56 -1.37
N MET A 91 13.80 -16.49 -0.81
CA MET A 91 13.04 -15.31 -0.42
C MET A 91 13.22 -14.17 -1.42
N THR A 92 12.15 -13.43 -1.66
CA THR A 92 12.19 -12.20 -2.46
C THR A 92 11.69 -11.06 -1.59
N ARG A 93 12.49 -10.00 -1.46
CA ARG A 93 12.08 -8.77 -0.75
C ARG A 93 11.68 -7.72 -1.77
N VAL A 94 10.48 -7.17 -1.59
CA VAL A 94 9.95 -6.05 -2.35
C VAL A 94 9.86 -4.84 -1.43
N LYS A 95 10.54 -3.76 -1.79
CA LYS A 95 10.49 -2.50 -1.05
C LYS A 95 10.06 -1.39 -2.01
N ILE A 96 9.10 -0.57 -1.58
CA ILE A 96 8.65 0.60 -2.32
C ILE A 96 8.77 1.81 -1.38
N ASN A 97 9.47 2.84 -1.82
CA ASN A 97 9.61 4.10 -1.09
C ASN A 97 9.39 5.30 -2.02
N GLU A 98 9.24 6.51 -1.49
CA GLU A 98 9.26 7.70 -2.35
C GLU A 98 10.66 7.90 -2.91
N LEU A 99 10.75 8.26 -4.20
CA LEU A 99 12.05 8.52 -4.82
C LEU A 99 12.71 9.77 -4.21
N LYS A 100 11.91 10.80 -3.91
CA LYS A 100 12.35 12.07 -3.31
C LYS A 100 11.35 12.53 -2.26
N PRO A 101 11.36 11.94 -1.05
CA PRO A 101 10.39 12.29 -0.01
C PRO A 101 10.67 13.65 0.62
N LEU A 102 9.62 14.31 1.17
CA LEU A 102 9.77 15.53 1.97
C LEU A 102 10.58 15.31 3.26
N LYS A 103 10.51 14.09 3.82
CA LYS A 103 11.33 13.60 4.93
C LYS A 103 11.40 12.07 4.83
N PRO A 104 12.46 11.42 5.34
CA PRO A 104 12.57 9.97 5.30
C PRO A 104 11.31 9.29 5.85
N ARG A 105 10.86 8.23 5.16
CA ARG A 105 9.81 7.36 5.68
C ARG A 105 10.39 6.42 6.73
N TYR A 106 9.58 6.09 7.72
CA TYR A 106 9.99 5.17 8.76
C TYR A 106 10.28 3.79 8.16
N GLU A 107 11.46 3.27 8.44
CA GLU A 107 11.85 1.89 8.17
C GLU A 107 12.02 1.20 9.52
N VAL A 108 11.42 0.02 9.68
CA VAL A 108 11.33 -0.65 10.98
C VAL A 108 12.73 -1.13 11.40
N PRO A 109 13.31 -0.57 12.48
CA PRO A 109 14.58 -1.05 13.02
C PRO A 109 14.35 -2.24 13.96
N ASP A 110 15.42 -2.92 14.34
CA ASP A 110 15.52 -3.89 15.46
C ASP A 110 14.65 -5.17 15.37
N VAL A 111 13.80 -5.32 14.33
CA VAL A 111 13.02 -6.55 14.10
C VAL A 111 13.84 -7.61 13.37
N LEU A 112 14.67 -7.19 12.41
CA LEU A 112 15.61 -8.09 11.74
C LEU A 112 16.86 -8.23 12.61
N ILE A 113 17.25 -9.47 12.89
CA ILE A 113 18.45 -9.78 13.69
C ILE A 113 19.73 -9.38 12.93
N ALA A 114 19.69 -9.47 11.61
CA ALA A 114 20.75 -9.02 10.69
C ALA A 114 20.14 -8.72 9.30
N ASP A 115 20.91 -8.05 8.45
CA ASP A 115 20.52 -7.88 7.04
C ASP A 115 20.52 -9.25 6.33
N PRO A 116 19.39 -9.65 5.70
CA PRO A 116 19.31 -10.92 5.01
C PRO A 116 20.32 -10.98 3.85
N PRO A 117 21.15 -12.05 3.76
CA PRO A 117 22.10 -12.20 2.68
C PRO A 117 21.41 -12.20 1.31
N THR A 118 21.93 -11.38 0.39
CA THR A 118 21.41 -11.27 -0.98
C THR A 118 22.07 -12.29 -1.90
N GLU A 119 21.34 -12.72 -2.92
CA GLU A 119 21.85 -13.50 -4.04
C GLU A 119 21.71 -12.69 -5.34
N PRO A 120 22.58 -12.90 -6.35
CA PRO A 120 22.51 -12.16 -7.60
C PRO A 120 21.17 -12.34 -8.33
N LEU A 121 20.64 -11.24 -8.86
CA LEU A 121 19.52 -11.22 -9.80
C LEU A 121 20.06 -11.20 -11.23
N SER A 122 19.38 -11.85 -12.15
CA SER A 122 19.68 -11.73 -13.58
C SER A 122 18.43 -11.42 -14.38
N VAL A 123 18.57 -10.51 -15.34
CA VAL A 123 17.51 -10.18 -16.30
C VAL A 123 17.50 -11.27 -17.38
N VAL A 124 16.35 -11.93 -17.53
CA VAL A 124 16.12 -12.96 -18.55
C VAL A 124 15.63 -12.33 -19.85
N SER A 125 14.69 -11.40 -19.74
CA SER A 125 14.16 -10.65 -20.87
C SER A 125 13.59 -9.30 -20.43
N GLN A 126 13.65 -8.32 -21.31
CA GLN A 126 13.06 -7.00 -21.12
C GLN A 126 12.46 -6.54 -22.44
N ASP A 127 11.23 -6.06 -22.39
CA ASP A 127 10.54 -5.45 -23.52
C ASP A 127 9.82 -4.17 -23.07
N GLU A 128 8.94 -3.63 -23.92
CA GLU A 128 8.17 -2.41 -23.59
C GLU A 128 7.08 -2.65 -22.53
N ASN A 129 6.65 -3.90 -22.36
CA ASN A 129 5.56 -4.30 -21.47
C ASN A 129 6.04 -4.71 -20.09
N GLY A 130 7.29 -5.16 -19.95
CA GLY A 130 7.82 -5.62 -18.69
C GLY A 130 9.27 -6.12 -18.70
N VAL A 131 9.68 -6.64 -17.54
CA VAL A 131 10.97 -7.32 -17.37
C VAL A 131 10.77 -8.63 -16.62
N VAL A 132 11.50 -9.66 -17.03
CA VAL A 132 11.52 -10.99 -16.41
C VAL A 132 12.88 -11.20 -15.77
N LEU A 133 12.89 -11.51 -14.48
CA LEU A 133 14.07 -11.80 -13.69
C LEU A 133 14.13 -13.29 -13.34
N SER A 134 15.33 -13.86 -13.37
CA SER A 134 15.58 -15.19 -12.81
C SER A 134 15.80 -15.06 -11.30
N LEU A 135 15.18 -15.96 -10.54
CA LEU A 135 15.42 -16.12 -9.10
C LEU A 135 16.41 -17.25 -8.80
N GLY A 136 17.22 -17.64 -9.79
CA GLY A 136 18.34 -18.59 -9.68
C GLY A 136 17.99 -20.07 -9.71
N VAL A 137 16.76 -20.46 -9.38
CA VAL A 137 16.22 -21.78 -9.72
C VAL A 137 15.70 -21.69 -11.15
N GLU A 138 16.08 -22.62 -12.04
CA GLU A 138 15.79 -22.53 -13.48
C GLU A 138 14.33 -22.24 -13.82
N THR A 139 13.40 -22.73 -12.98
CA THR A 139 11.96 -22.57 -13.16
C THR A 139 11.38 -21.33 -12.47
N ARG A 140 12.08 -20.70 -11.51
CA ARG A 140 11.54 -19.58 -10.72
C ARG A 140 11.86 -18.23 -11.33
N ARG A 141 10.81 -17.45 -11.58
CA ARG A 141 10.91 -16.15 -12.24
C ARG A 141 10.11 -15.10 -11.49
N LEU A 142 10.60 -13.87 -11.56
CA LEU A 142 9.86 -12.68 -11.14
C LEU A 142 9.56 -11.85 -12.38
N ILE A 143 8.28 -11.65 -12.68
CA ILE A 143 7.81 -10.84 -13.80
C ILE A 143 7.35 -9.50 -13.27
N VAL A 144 7.91 -8.42 -13.80
CA VAL A 144 7.44 -7.05 -13.60
C VAL A 144 6.66 -6.62 -14.84
N SER A 145 5.34 -6.49 -14.72
CA SER A 145 4.52 -5.84 -15.76
C SER A 145 4.54 -4.34 -15.55
N ALA A 146 4.73 -3.56 -16.62
CA ALA A 146 4.92 -2.13 -16.55
C ALA A 146 3.61 -1.35 -16.42
N ARG A 147 2.58 -1.67 -17.22
CA ARG A 147 1.32 -0.89 -17.27
C ARG A 147 0.06 -1.79 -17.31
N PRO A 148 -0.75 -1.83 -16.24
CA PRO A 148 -0.47 -1.31 -14.90
C PRO A 148 0.71 -2.05 -14.24
N PHE A 149 1.36 -1.41 -13.28
CA PHE A 149 2.43 -2.04 -12.50
C PHE A 149 1.91 -3.29 -11.78
N ARG A 150 2.54 -4.43 -11.99
CA ARG A 150 2.23 -5.70 -11.32
C ARG A 150 3.51 -6.52 -11.18
N LEU A 151 3.62 -7.27 -10.08
CA LEU A 151 4.68 -8.27 -9.93
C LEU A 151 4.06 -9.65 -9.83
N ASP A 152 4.60 -10.63 -10.54
CA ASP A 152 4.23 -12.03 -10.43
C ASP A 152 5.48 -12.87 -10.16
N ILE A 153 5.43 -13.68 -9.10
CA ILE A 153 6.44 -14.72 -8.82
C ILE A 153 5.88 -16.03 -9.37
N MET A 154 6.64 -16.64 -10.27
CA MET A 154 6.25 -17.87 -10.97
C MET A 154 7.23 -19.01 -10.68
N GLU A 155 6.74 -20.24 -10.77
CA GLU A 155 7.52 -21.47 -10.81
C GLU A 155 7.04 -22.32 -12.00
N GLY A 156 7.85 -22.36 -13.05
CA GLY A 156 7.42 -22.90 -14.35
C GLY A 156 6.21 -22.14 -14.89
N PRO A 157 5.09 -22.82 -15.23
CA PRO A 157 3.87 -22.17 -15.70
C PRO A 157 2.97 -21.64 -14.57
N GLN A 158 3.28 -21.95 -13.31
CA GLN A 158 2.39 -21.63 -12.18
C GLN A 158 2.74 -20.28 -11.56
N VAL A 159 1.73 -19.45 -11.32
CA VAL A 159 1.87 -18.24 -10.50
C VAL A 159 1.78 -18.61 -9.02
N LEU A 160 2.84 -18.36 -8.27
CA LEU A 160 2.89 -18.57 -6.82
C LEU A 160 2.31 -17.38 -6.06
N LEU A 161 2.65 -16.17 -6.49
CA LEU A 161 2.24 -14.93 -5.82
C LEU A 161 2.14 -13.79 -6.80
N SER A 162 1.12 -12.95 -6.64
CA SER A 162 0.96 -11.71 -7.39
C SER A 162 0.84 -10.50 -6.47
N LEU A 163 1.67 -9.48 -6.69
CA LEU A 163 1.52 -8.16 -6.07
C LEU A 163 0.80 -7.22 -7.03
N ASN A 164 -0.15 -6.47 -6.47
CA ASN A 164 -0.97 -5.50 -7.19
C ASN A 164 -1.82 -6.11 -8.35
N SER A 165 -2.11 -7.41 -8.34
CA SER A 165 -2.97 -8.05 -9.35
C SER A 165 -4.38 -7.45 -9.42
N ARG A 166 -4.93 -7.01 -8.28
CA ARG A 166 -6.23 -6.32 -8.20
C ARG A 166 -6.13 -4.81 -8.41
N GLY A 167 -4.94 -4.27 -8.64
CA GLY A 167 -4.74 -2.84 -8.83
C GLY A 167 -4.99 -1.98 -7.59
N LEU A 168 -4.78 -2.54 -6.40
CA LEU A 168 -5.05 -1.90 -5.10
C LEU A 168 -3.78 -1.33 -4.43
N LEU A 169 -2.64 -1.31 -5.12
CA LEU A 169 -1.46 -0.58 -4.63
C LEU A 169 -1.83 0.88 -4.44
N ALA A 170 -1.61 1.40 -3.23
CA ALA A 170 -1.76 2.81 -2.94
C ALA A 170 -0.71 3.30 -1.97
N PHE A 171 -0.07 4.36 -2.39
CA PHE A 171 1.02 5.00 -1.68
C PHE A 171 0.66 6.48 -1.50
N GLU A 172 0.24 6.84 -0.28
CA GLU A 172 -0.09 8.23 0.06
C GLU A 172 1.22 9.03 0.28
N HIS A 173 1.69 9.72 -0.77
CA HIS A 173 2.89 10.54 -0.73
C HIS A 173 2.83 11.63 0.35
N LEU A 174 3.99 12.01 0.90
CA LEU A 174 4.07 13.08 1.88
C LEU A 174 3.70 14.43 1.24
N ARG A 175 2.82 15.19 1.91
CA ARG A 175 2.37 16.50 1.44
C ARG A 175 2.74 17.57 2.46
N LEU A 176 3.10 18.75 1.96
CA LEU A 176 3.21 19.92 2.82
C LEU A 176 1.84 20.25 3.41
N ARG A 177 1.81 20.55 4.71
CA ARG A 177 0.59 21.04 5.35
C ARG A 177 0.27 22.42 4.76
N LYS A 178 -0.94 22.59 4.23
CA LYS A 178 -1.37 23.87 3.65
C LYS A 178 -1.54 24.99 4.69
N ASP A 179 -1.59 24.64 5.99
CA ASP A 179 -1.90 25.56 7.10
C ASP A 179 -0.68 26.15 7.83
N THR A 180 0.47 26.38 7.17
CA THR A 180 1.47 27.26 7.79
C THR A 180 0.97 28.70 7.69
N LEU A 181 1.06 29.45 8.80
CA LEU A 181 0.80 30.90 8.85
C LEU A 181 1.51 31.64 7.71
N SER A 182 2.71 31.16 7.33
CA SER A 182 3.48 31.61 6.16
C SER A 182 2.70 31.53 4.83
N ASN A 183 1.96 30.46 4.55
CA ASN A 183 1.17 30.34 3.31
C ASN A 183 -0.02 31.31 3.30
N LYS A 184 -0.64 31.54 4.47
CA LYS A 184 -1.72 32.55 4.61
C LYS A 184 -1.20 33.98 4.49
N ILE A 185 -0.04 34.27 5.07
CA ILE A 185 0.60 35.58 4.93
C ILE A 185 1.03 35.80 3.49
N SER A 186 1.68 34.83 2.84
CA SER A 186 2.13 34.92 1.46
C SER A 186 0.96 35.13 0.48
N SER A 187 -0.15 34.41 0.65
CA SER A 187 -1.34 34.62 -0.18
C SER A 187 -2.00 35.98 0.06
N THR A 188 -2.01 36.46 1.31
CA THR A 188 -2.57 37.77 1.67
C THR A 188 -1.71 38.90 1.12
N VAL A 189 -0.38 38.81 1.26
CA VAL A 189 0.57 39.81 0.74
C VAL A 189 0.56 39.83 -0.79
N GLY A 190 0.51 38.67 -1.44
CA GLY A 190 0.35 38.58 -2.90
C GLY A 190 -0.92 39.27 -3.39
N SER A 191 -2.06 38.97 -2.76
CA SER A 191 -3.35 39.60 -3.08
C SER A 191 -3.36 41.12 -2.86
N ILE A 192 -2.73 41.61 -1.79
CA ILE A 192 -2.57 43.04 -1.53
C ILE A 192 -1.71 43.69 -2.61
N TRP A 193 -0.63 43.03 -3.04
CA TRP A 193 0.26 43.58 -4.04
C TRP A 193 -0.35 43.65 -5.44
N ASP A 194 -1.13 42.64 -5.82
CA ASP A 194 -1.91 42.67 -7.06
C ASP A 194 -2.96 43.78 -7.05
N LYS A 195 -3.59 44.02 -5.89
CA LYS A 195 -4.56 45.11 -5.72
C LYS A 195 -3.89 46.48 -5.84
N ILE A 196 -2.69 46.65 -5.28
CA ILE A 196 -1.92 47.89 -5.39
C ILE A 196 -1.46 48.14 -6.83
N LYS A 197 -0.92 47.13 -7.51
CA LYS A 197 -0.54 47.25 -8.93
C LYS A 197 -1.71 47.71 -9.80
N ASN A 198 -2.91 47.18 -9.57
CA ASN A 198 -4.10 47.58 -10.30
C ASN A 198 -4.54 49.04 -10.03
N VAL A 199 -4.16 49.62 -8.89
CA VAL A 199 -4.43 51.03 -8.57
C VAL A 199 -3.46 51.97 -9.28
N PHE A 200 -2.20 51.56 -9.43
CA PHE A 200 -1.15 52.37 -10.06
C PHE A 200 -0.96 52.11 -11.56
N SER A 201 -1.70 51.17 -12.14
CA SER A 201 -1.70 50.86 -13.57
C SER A 201 -2.84 51.54 -14.35
N ARG A 202 -3.43 52.61 -13.79
CA ARG A 202 -4.40 53.49 -14.45
C ARG A 202 -3.78 54.82 -14.81
#